data_AF-A0A1M2VD60-F1
#
_entry.id   AF-A0A1M2VD60-F1
#
_cell.length_a   1.000
_cell.length_b   1.000
_cell.length_c   1.000
_cell.angle_alpha   90.00
_cell.angle_beta   90.00
_cell.angle_gamma   90.00
#
_symmetry.space_group_name_H-M   'P 1'
#
loop_
_entity.id
_entity.type
_entity.pdbx_description
1 polymer ?
#
loop_
_entity_poly.entity_id
_entity_poly.type
_entity_poly.pdbx_seq_one_letter_code
_entity_poly.pdbx_strand_id
1 'polypeptide(L)'
;MQAIIRGQGSVEGQQAAFRTGFLYEKDTWTRSYDSRAGAGIASTHALDAALQAYNKGASTDVSTAWRSHLTLFHELTLQAKTNTYDFYQSLLRATDNSGTSKHPHRYKQFCHTVRLWRHLRQLKRGGRGHDPAGASATAPGSLAVVCPACPHPGKNLPDDWDLTPPDKLWIYTLYLMMDANFRCRCKDRGLDGVSLAPGWSYYVDDQKFQDYLQNDCGFETEYCRNFERRMARNFPEEMRLDLEDVNVRWMIPKNHIAVHGPKHSRYSLNFNDKVGRTYGEGVESSWSHLNPASMSTREMALATRHEVLDDHMGAWNWQKVIGLGGFVLHLCSMSAHEYPSNIG
;
A
#
# COMPACT_ATOMS: atom_id res chain seq x y z
N MET A 1 -16.88 3.04 9.69
CA MET A 1 -17.90 3.54 8.73
C MET A 1 -17.17 3.84 7.43
N GLN A 2 -17.59 3.25 6.31
CA GLN A 2 -16.87 3.34 5.04
C GLN A 2 -17.52 4.41 4.13
N ALA A 3 -16.78 4.95 3.18
CA ALA A 3 -17.22 6.05 2.32
C ALA A 3 -17.23 5.60 0.86
N ILE A 4 -18.35 5.68 0.15
CA ILE A 4 -18.35 5.51 -1.31
C ILE A 4 -18.30 6.89 -1.95
N ILE A 5 -17.16 7.24 -2.54
CA ILE A 5 -16.95 8.54 -3.16
C ILE A 5 -17.40 8.47 -4.62
N ARG A 6 -18.57 9.05 -4.94
CA ARG A 6 -19.07 9.16 -6.32
C ARG A 6 -18.52 10.44 -6.94
N GLY A 7 -17.36 10.35 -7.58
CA GLY A 7 -16.94 11.39 -8.53
C GLY A 7 -17.92 11.43 -9.69
N GLN A 8 -18.80 12.44 -9.73
CA GLN A 8 -19.50 12.81 -10.98
C GLN A 8 -18.61 13.70 -11.86
N GLY A 9 -17.43 14.01 -11.36
CA GLY A 9 -16.52 14.98 -11.90
C GLY A 9 -15.36 14.44 -12.70
N SER A 10 -14.62 15.40 -13.23
CA SER A 10 -13.42 15.30 -14.06
C SER A 10 -12.45 14.19 -13.64
N VAL A 11 -11.61 13.75 -14.59
CA VAL A 11 -10.52 12.80 -14.38
C VAL A 11 -9.65 13.15 -13.15
N GLU A 12 -9.49 14.45 -12.92
CA GLU A 12 -8.70 15.02 -11.84
C GLU A 12 -9.36 14.80 -10.46
N GLY A 13 -10.68 14.97 -10.34
CA GLY A 13 -11.44 14.71 -9.11
C GLY A 13 -11.41 13.23 -8.69
N GLN A 14 -11.48 12.30 -9.65
CA GLN A 14 -11.34 10.86 -9.37
C GLN A 14 -9.89 10.50 -8.99
N GLN A 15 -8.89 11.06 -9.66
CA GLN A 15 -7.48 10.83 -9.33
C GLN A 15 -7.08 11.43 -7.97
N ALA A 16 -7.61 12.60 -7.60
CA ALA A 16 -7.47 13.17 -6.26
C ALA A 16 -8.02 12.21 -5.20
N ALA A 17 -9.20 11.62 -5.47
CA ALA A 17 -9.83 10.63 -4.60
C ALA A 17 -8.92 9.42 -4.31
N PHE A 18 -8.24 8.87 -5.33
CA PHE A 18 -7.26 7.79 -5.14
C PHE A 18 -6.03 8.22 -4.34
N ARG A 19 -5.54 9.45 -4.54
CA ARG A 19 -4.41 10.01 -3.77
C ARG A 19 -4.80 10.16 -2.30
N THR A 20 -6.05 10.56 -2.02
CA THR A 20 -6.64 10.55 -0.67
C THR A 20 -7.18 9.20 -0.22
N GLY A 21 -7.13 8.12 -0.99
CA GLY A 21 -7.69 6.83 -0.58
C GLY A 21 -6.88 6.13 0.51
N PHE A 22 -5.64 6.57 0.72
CA PHE A 22 -4.70 6.05 1.71
C PHE A 22 -4.57 7.01 2.90
N LEU A 23 -5.67 7.25 3.61
CA LEU A 23 -5.63 8.09 4.80
C LEU A 23 -5.22 7.26 6.00
N TYR A 24 -4.00 7.54 6.44
CA TYR A 24 -3.44 7.08 7.69
C TYR A 24 -4.40 7.35 8.84
N GLU A 25 -4.87 6.28 9.47
CA GLU A 25 -5.30 6.38 10.84
C GLU A 25 -4.07 6.40 11.75
N LYS A 26 -4.15 7.31 12.71
CA LYS A 26 -3.21 7.53 13.81
C LYS A 26 -2.72 6.21 14.41
N ASP A 27 -1.47 5.83 14.14
CA ASP A 27 -0.69 5.08 15.11
C ASP A 27 -0.70 5.96 16.38
N THR A 28 -1.32 5.49 17.46
CA THR A 28 -1.37 6.22 18.73
C THR A 28 0.01 6.22 19.38
N TRP A 29 0.89 7.09 18.89
CA TRP A 29 2.16 7.40 19.51
C TRP A 29 1.93 8.37 20.68
N THR A 30 1.97 7.86 21.91
CA THR A 30 2.32 8.70 23.05
C THR A 30 3.81 8.96 22.99
N ARG A 31 4.23 10.02 22.27
CA ARG A 31 5.60 10.54 22.27
C ARG A 31 5.78 11.48 23.47
N SER A 32 6.65 11.15 24.40
CA SER A 32 7.31 12.15 25.25
C SER A 32 8.58 12.60 24.52
N TYR A 33 8.56 13.82 23.97
CA TYR A 33 9.71 14.42 23.29
C TYR A 33 10.81 14.77 24.30
N ASP A 34 12.04 14.37 24.02
CA ASP A 34 13.24 15.08 24.50
C ASP A 34 14.13 15.37 23.27
N SER A 35 14.43 16.65 23.08
CA SER A 35 15.02 17.21 21.87
C SER A 35 16.54 17.09 21.89
N ARG A 36 17.15 16.31 20.98
CA ARG A 36 18.53 16.55 20.55
C ARG A 36 18.72 16.30 19.06
N ALA A 37 19.30 17.32 18.43
CA ALA A 37 19.66 17.39 17.03
C ALA A 37 20.96 16.65 16.71
N GLY A 38 21.12 16.27 15.43
CA GLY A 38 22.41 16.34 14.75
C GLY A 38 22.90 15.07 14.06
N ALA A 39 22.96 15.17 12.72
CA ALA A 39 24.12 14.88 11.85
C ALA A 39 23.96 13.78 10.78
N GLY A 40 24.22 14.18 9.53
CA GLY A 40 25.02 13.39 8.58
C GLY A 40 24.26 12.77 7.40
N ILE A 41 24.19 13.49 6.30
CA ILE A 41 23.85 12.96 4.97
C ILE A 41 25.00 12.02 4.53
N ALA A 42 24.74 10.73 4.37
CA ALA A 42 25.68 9.80 3.77
C ALA A 42 25.52 9.83 2.24
N SER A 43 26.54 10.36 1.56
CA SER A 43 26.65 10.49 0.11
C SER A 43 26.62 9.16 -0.64
N THR A 44 26.15 9.22 -1.89
CA THR A 44 26.01 8.16 -2.91
C THR A 44 27.23 7.26 -3.15
N HIS A 45 28.43 7.66 -2.73
CA HIS A 45 29.67 6.87 -2.87
C HIS A 45 29.71 5.57 -2.04
N ALA A 46 28.90 5.44 -0.99
CA ALA A 46 28.85 4.22 -0.18
C ALA A 46 28.17 3.03 -0.91
N LEU A 47 27.29 3.31 -1.88
CA LEU A 47 26.58 2.28 -2.65
C LEU A 47 27.52 1.59 -3.65
N ASP A 48 28.36 2.37 -4.36
CA ASP A 48 29.27 1.85 -5.38
C ASP A 48 30.43 1.05 -4.77
N ALA A 49 30.95 1.47 -3.61
CA ALA A 49 31.99 0.75 -2.89
C ALA A 49 31.49 -0.61 -2.34
N ALA A 50 30.22 -0.70 -1.92
CA ALA A 50 29.61 -1.94 -1.47
C ALA A 50 29.39 -2.94 -2.62
N LEU A 51 29.06 -2.45 -3.82
CA LEU A 51 28.92 -3.24 -5.04
C LEU A 51 30.27 -3.74 -5.57
N GLN A 52 31.33 -2.93 -5.52
CA GLN A 52 32.67 -3.30 -6.03
C GLN A 52 33.44 -4.23 -5.08
N ALA A 53 33.32 -4.09 -3.77
CA ALA A 53 33.97 -4.98 -2.80
C ALA A 53 33.41 -6.42 -2.82
N TYR A 54 32.21 -6.61 -3.37
CA TYR A 54 31.49 -7.89 -3.37
C TYR A 54 31.89 -8.83 -4.53
N ASN A 55 32.45 -8.31 -5.62
CA ASN A 55 32.70 -9.07 -6.86
C ASN A 55 34.04 -9.82 -6.92
N LYS A 56 34.71 -10.13 -5.80
CA LYS A 56 36.00 -10.84 -5.81
C LYS A 56 35.94 -12.22 -5.14
N GLY A 57 35.69 -13.25 -5.96
CA GLY A 57 36.28 -14.59 -5.80
C GLY A 57 35.36 -15.79 -5.49
N ALA A 58 35.46 -16.82 -6.35
CA ALA A 58 35.19 -18.27 -6.14
C ALA A 58 33.93 -18.93 -6.78
N SER A 59 34.18 -19.58 -7.93
CA SER A 59 33.70 -20.85 -8.52
C SER A 59 32.24 -21.36 -8.53
N THR A 60 31.26 -20.64 -8.02
CA THR A 60 29.87 -20.67 -8.50
C THR A 60 29.44 -19.23 -8.36
N ASP A 61 29.13 -18.54 -9.45
CA ASP A 61 29.01 -17.08 -9.47
C ASP A 61 28.31 -16.57 -8.19
N VAL A 62 29.13 -16.03 -7.26
CA VAL A 62 28.70 -15.71 -5.89
C VAL A 62 27.53 -14.73 -5.93
N SER A 63 27.48 -13.93 -7.01
CA SER A 63 26.37 -13.04 -7.31
C SER A 63 25.06 -13.77 -7.61
N THR A 64 25.10 -14.91 -8.29
CA THR A 64 23.95 -15.77 -8.59
C THR A 64 23.43 -16.43 -7.31
N ALA A 65 24.31 -17.01 -6.48
CA ALA A 65 23.90 -17.63 -5.21
C ALA A 65 23.22 -16.62 -4.28
N TRP A 66 23.75 -15.40 -4.19
CA TRP A 66 23.18 -14.36 -3.33
C TRP A 66 21.87 -13.78 -3.85
N ARG A 67 21.74 -13.55 -5.16
CA ARG A 67 20.46 -13.18 -5.77
C ARG A 67 19.38 -14.21 -5.45
N SER A 68 19.71 -15.50 -5.47
CA SER A 68 18.78 -16.57 -5.09
C SER A 68 18.35 -16.46 -3.63
N HIS A 69 19.27 -16.21 -2.69
CA HIS A 69 18.94 -16.02 -1.27
C HIS A 69 18.07 -14.79 -1.02
N LEU A 70 18.39 -13.66 -1.64
CA LEU A 70 17.60 -12.43 -1.53
C LEU A 70 16.21 -12.60 -2.13
N THR A 71 16.12 -13.26 -3.29
CA THR A 71 14.84 -13.55 -3.95
C THR A 71 13.99 -14.46 -3.07
N LEU A 72 14.56 -15.56 -2.57
CA LEU A 72 13.86 -16.48 -1.68
C LEU A 72 13.39 -15.78 -0.40
N PHE A 73 14.25 -14.99 0.24
CA PHE A 73 13.87 -14.27 1.45
C PHE A 73 12.77 -13.23 1.18
N HIS A 74 12.84 -12.53 0.03
CA HIS A 74 11.83 -11.56 -0.35
C HIS A 74 10.47 -12.25 -0.53
N GLU A 75 10.41 -13.37 -1.25
CA GLU A 75 9.17 -14.14 -1.40
C GLU A 75 8.66 -14.71 -0.07
N LEU A 76 9.54 -15.23 0.79
CA LEU A 76 9.15 -15.71 2.13
C LEU A 76 8.66 -14.57 3.03
N THR A 77 9.22 -13.37 2.90
CA THR A 77 8.69 -12.17 3.55
C THR A 77 7.27 -11.95 3.05
N LEU A 78 7.04 -11.87 1.74
CA LEU A 78 5.74 -11.52 1.16
C LEU A 78 4.67 -12.59 1.38
N GLN A 79 5.03 -13.87 1.35
CA GLN A 79 4.12 -15.00 1.51
C GLN A 79 3.95 -15.40 2.98
N ALA A 80 5.04 -15.84 3.62
CA ALA A 80 5.05 -16.43 4.95
C ALA A 80 5.29 -15.41 6.09
N LYS A 81 5.49 -14.13 5.75
CA LYS A 81 5.77 -13.05 6.71
C LYS A 81 7.01 -13.30 7.56
N THR A 82 7.95 -14.08 7.02
CA THR A 82 9.20 -14.42 7.69
C THR A 82 9.99 -13.16 8.03
N ASN A 83 10.43 -13.04 9.28
CA ASN A 83 11.29 -11.92 9.69
C ASN A 83 12.76 -12.19 9.34
N THR A 84 13.55 -11.12 9.22
CA THR A 84 14.95 -11.19 8.80
C THR A 84 15.82 -12.00 9.77
N TYR A 85 15.52 -11.96 11.07
CA TYR A 85 16.29 -12.68 12.09
C TYR A 85 16.13 -14.19 11.94
N ASP A 86 14.90 -14.70 11.88
CA ASP A 86 14.64 -16.13 11.77
C ASP A 86 15.15 -16.72 10.46
N PHE A 87 15.05 -15.97 9.36
CA PHE A 87 15.63 -16.38 8.08
C PHE A 87 17.16 -16.44 8.17
N TYR A 88 17.80 -15.41 8.72
CA TYR A 88 19.26 -15.38 8.88
C TYR A 88 19.77 -16.51 9.79
N GLN A 89 19.09 -16.76 10.92
CA GLN A 89 19.42 -17.88 11.81
C GLN A 89 19.20 -19.24 11.15
N SER A 90 18.18 -19.37 10.30
CA SER A 90 17.95 -20.59 9.51
C SER A 90 19.08 -20.82 8.50
N LEU A 91 19.58 -19.77 7.86
CA LEU A 91 20.75 -19.88 6.96
C LEU A 91 22.01 -20.33 7.70
N LEU A 92 22.27 -19.78 8.89
CA LEU A 92 23.40 -20.21 9.72
C LEU A 92 23.30 -21.69 10.07
N ARG A 93 22.13 -22.14 10.54
CA ARG A 93 21.89 -23.55 10.89
C ARG A 93 21.96 -24.49 9.69
N ALA A 94 21.46 -24.06 8.53
CA ALA A 94 21.58 -24.85 7.30
C ALA A 94 23.04 -24.98 6.83
N THR A 95 23.88 -24.00 7.16
CA THR A 95 25.31 -24.00 6.81
C THR A 95 26.13 -24.83 7.79
N ASP A 96 25.96 -24.59 9.09
CA ASP A 96 26.55 -25.38 10.17
C ASP A 96 25.63 -25.37 11.39
N ASN A 97 24.96 -26.48 11.65
CA ASN A 97 24.12 -26.66 12.84
C ASN A 97 24.88 -27.25 14.05
N SER A 98 26.17 -27.56 13.90
CA SER A 98 26.98 -28.16 14.97
C SER A 98 27.59 -27.09 15.90
N GLY A 99 27.69 -25.84 15.43
CA GLY A 99 28.33 -24.75 16.16
C GLY A 99 29.85 -24.88 16.24
N THR A 100 30.45 -25.80 15.49
CA THR A 100 31.89 -26.07 15.52
C THR A 100 32.68 -25.12 14.62
N SER A 101 32.04 -24.56 13.59
CA SER A 101 32.66 -23.63 12.66
C SER A 101 32.49 -22.18 13.13
N LYS A 102 33.58 -21.40 13.07
CA LYS A 102 33.51 -19.95 13.31
C LYS A 102 33.14 -19.24 12.00
N HIS A 103 31.94 -18.69 11.95
CA HIS A 103 31.50 -17.84 10.84
C HIS A 103 31.41 -16.37 11.27
N PRO A 104 31.81 -15.42 10.40
CA PRO A 104 31.60 -14.01 10.69
C PRO A 104 30.10 -13.70 10.77
N HIS A 105 29.68 -13.04 11.84
CA HIS A 105 28.29 -12.63 12.00
C HIS A 105 27.98 -11.43 11.08
N ARG A 106 27.19 -11.66 10.03
CA ARG A 106 26.85 -10.70 8.96
C ARG A 106 25.39 -10.24 8.97
N TYR A 107 24.68 -10.40 10.09
CA TYR A 107 23.25 -10.08 10.18
C TYR A 107 22.93 -8.63 9.76
N LYS A 108 23.72 -7.65 10.23
CA LYS A 108 23.50 -6.23 9.89
C LYS A 108 23.68 -5.96 8.40
N GLN A 109 24.70 -6.57 7.78
CA GLN A 109 24.94 -6.49 6.34
C GLN A 109 23.82 -7.15 5.55
N PHE A 110 23.30 -8.28 6.02
CA PHE A 110 22.15 -8.95 5.43
C PHE A 110 20.91 -8.05 5.49
N CYS A 111 20.57 -7.47 6.66
CA CYS A 111 19.47 -6.52 6.80
C CYS A 111 19.58 -5.36 5.81
N HIS A 112 20.77 -4.74 5.71
CA HIS A 112 20.99 -3.63 4.79
C HIS A 112 20.81 -4.05 3.32
N THR A 113 21.34 -5.21 2.94
CA THR A 113 21.25 -5.69 1.56
C THR A 113 19.82 -6.05 1.16
N VAL A 114 19.06 -6.68 2.06
CA VAL A 114 17.63 -6.95 1.84
C VAL A 114 16.87 -5.65 1.66
N ARG A 115 17.14 -4.63 2.47
CA ARG A 115 16.49 -3.33 2.37
C ARG A 115 16.69 -2.71 0.99
N LEU A 116 17.95 -2.69 0.51
CA LEU A 116 18.28 -2.21 -0.83
C LEU A 116 17.63 -3.07 -1.92
N TRP A 117 17.64 -4.40 -1.76
CA TRP A 117 16.97 -5.31 -2.69
C TRP A 117 15.48 -5.00 -2.83
N ARG A 118 14.75 -4.85 -1.71
CA ARG A 118 13.32 -4.50 -1.73
C ARG A 118 13.07 -3.18 -2.47
N HIS A 119 13.86 -2.16 -2.17
CA HIS A 119 13.76 -0.86 -2.84
C HIS A 119 13.99 -0.98 -4.36
N LEU A 120 15.03 -1.71 -4.79
CA LEU A 120 15.30 -1.97 -6.21
C LEU A 120 14.16 -2.76 -6.88
N ARG A 121 13.53 -3.70 -6.17
CA ARG A 121 12.37 -4.45 -6.67
C ARG A 121 11.15 -3.56 -6.87
N GLN A 122 10.91 -2.61 -5.97
CA GLN A 122 9.85 -1.59 -6.14
C GLN A 122 10.12 -0.69 -7.35
N LEU A 123 11.35 -0.16 -7.49
CA LEU A 123 11.75 0.65 -8.64
C LEU A 123 11.63 -0.11 -9.96
N LYS A 124 12.05 -1.39 -9.98
CA LYS A 124 11.90 -2.26 -11.14
C LYS A 124 10.42 -2.43 -11.52
N ARG A 125 9.55 -2.67 -10.54
CA ARG A 125 8.09 -2.80 -10.76
C ARG A 125 7.49 -1.51 -11.32
N GLY A 126 7.91 -0.35 -10.81
CA GLY A 126 7.50 0.96 -11.29
C GLY A 126 8.16 1.39 -12.61
N GLY A 127 8.95 0.53 -13.25
CA GLY A 127 9.62 0.84 -14.53
C GLY A 127 10.68 1.95 -14.45
N ARG A 128 11.11 2.35 -13.25
CA ARG A 128 11.98 3.52 -13.05
C ARG A 128 13.38 3.36 -13.66
N GLY A 129 13.81 2.13 -13.91
CA GLY A 129 15.06 1.85 -14.63
C GLY A 129 15.01 2.19 -16.12
N HIS A 130 13.83 2.42 -16.69
CA HIS A 130 13.63 2.83 -18.09
C HIS A 130 13.25 4.30 -18.24
N ASP A 131 13.05 5.03 -17.13
CA ASP A 131 12.78 6.46 -17.18
C ASP A 131 14.09 7.23 -17.43
N PRO A 132 14.19 8.03 -18.51
CA PRO A 132 15.37 8.85 -18.79
C PRO A 132 15.74 9.83 -17.67
N ALA A 133 14.76 10.27 -16.86
CA ALA A 133 14.99 11.14 -15.70
C ALA A 133 15.52 10.39 -14.47
N GLY A 134 15.56 9.05 -14.53
CA GLY A 134 16.13 8.19 -13.51
C GLY A 134 15.25 7.98 -12.27
N ALA A 135 15.77 7.20 -11.32
CA ALA A 135 15.05 6.84 -10.09
C ALA A 135 14.81 8.03 -9.16
N SER A 136 15.68 9.05 -9.16
CA SER A 136 15.51 10.26 -8.35
C SER A 136 14.31 11.12 -8.76
N ALA A 137 13.84 10.99 -10.01
CA ALA A 137 12.65 11.68 -10.51
C ALA A 137 11.33 10.94 -10.19
N THR A 138 11.36 9.91 -9.33
CA THR A 138 10.16 9.17 -8.94
C THR A 138 9.20 10.09 -8.18
N ALA A 139 8.00 10.30 -8.74
CA ALA A 139 6.98 11.15 -8.14
C ALA A 139 6.32 10.49 -6.92
N PRO A 140 5.77 11.27 -5.97
CA PRO A 140 5.00 10.73 -4.87
C PRO A 140 3.86 9.81 -5.34
N GLY A 141 3.68 8.67 -4.67
CA GLY A 141 2.68 7.65 -4.97
C GLY A 141 2.88 6.87 -6.27
N SER A 142 3.87 7.23 -7.09
CA SER A 142 4.03 6.64 -8.43
C SER A 142 4.48 5.17 -8.45
N LEU A 143 4.99 4.64 -7.33
CA LEU A 143 5.32 3.22 -7.18
C LEU A 143 4.15 2.37 -6.65
N ALA A 144 3.03 3.00 -6.25
CA ALA A 144 1.84 2.27 -5.82
C ALA A 144 1.21 1.54 -7.02
N VAL A 145 0.88 0.26 -6.83
CA VAL A 145 0.20 -0.52 -7.87
C VAL A 145 -1.24 -0.02 -7.99
N VAL A 146 -1.54 0.57 -9.15
CA VAL A 146 -2.87 1.06 -9.53
C VAL A 146 -3.84 -0.11 -9.64
N CYS A 147 -5.01 0.01 -9.03
CA CYS A 147 -6.04 -1.02 -9.12
C CYS A 147 -6.67 -1.02 -10.52
N PRO A 148 -6.56 -2.11 -11.30
CA PRO A 148 -7.07 -2.18 -12.68
C PRO A 148 -8.61 -2.26 -12.74
N ALA A 149 -9.26 -2.62 -11.63
CA ALA A 149 -10.71 -2.70 -11.54
C ALA A 149 -11.39 -1.37 -11.20
N CYS A 150 -10.63 -0.40 -10.67
CA CYS A 150 -11.19 0.92 -10.41
C CYS A 150 -11.29 1.73 -11.72
N PRO A 151 -12.23 2.66 -11.83
CA PRO A 151 -12.39 3.49 -13.03
C PRO A 151 -11.20 4.44 -13.19
N HIS A 152 -10.58 4.42 -14.37
CA HIS A 152 -9.48 5.29 -14.78
C HIS A 152 -9.77 5.86 -16.17
N PRO A 153 -10.18 7.13 -16.26
CA PRO A 153 -10.34 7.80 -17.55
C PRO A 153 -9.06 7.73 -18.39
N GLY A 154 -9.22 7.49 -19.71
CA GLY A 154 -8.10 7.31 -20.64
C GLY A 154 -7.30 6.02 -20.47
N LYS A 155 -7.74 5.09 -19.59
CA LYS A 155 -7.09 3.77 -19.42
C LYS A 155 -8.06 2.61 -19.58
N ASN A 156 -9.15 2.59 -18.81
CA ASN A 156 -10.10 1.47 -18.78
C ASN A 156 -11.57 1.91 -18.78
N LEU A 157 -11.83 3.19 -19.05
CA LEU A 157 -13.16 3.72 -19.35
C LEU A 157 -13.29 3.97 -20.87
N PRO A 158 -14.51 3.86 -21.44
CA PRO A 158 -14.78 4.33 -22.80
C PRO A 158 -14.42 5.81 -22.97
N ASP A 159 -14.05 6.25 -24.16
CA ASP A 159 -13.67 7.65 -24.40
C ASP A 159 -14.82 8.64 -24.13
N ASP A 160 -16.07 8.19 -24.31
CA ASP A 160 -17.32 8.94 -24.11
C ASP A 160 -18.03 8.61 -22.78
N TRP A 161 -17.29 8.08 -21.80
CA TRP A 161 -17.86 7.68 -20.51
C TRP A 161 -18.58 8.84 -19.79
N ASP A 162 -18.10 10.07 -19.98
CA ASP A 162 -18.62 11.32 -19.42
C ASP A 162 -19.92 11.80 -20.09
N LEU A 163 -20.18 11.38 -21.34
CA LEU A 163 -21.43 11.61 -22.04
C LEU A 163 -22.55 10.63 -21.65
N THR A 164 -22.24 9.64 -20.82
CA THR A 164 -23.23 8.67 -20.35
C THR A 164 -24.35 9.38 -19.60
N PRO A 165 -25.63 9.02 -19.86
CA PRO A 165 -26.77 9.64 -19.18
C PRO A 165 -26.61 9.66 -17.65
N PRO A 166 -27.03 10.73 -16.95
CA PRO A 166 -26.80 10.89 -15.51
C PRO A 166 -27.34 9.74 -14.63
N ASP A 167 -28.37 9.04 -15.10
CA ASP A 167 -28.97 7.87 -14.46
C ASP A 167 -28.12 6.60 -14.59
N LYS A 168 -27.18 6.56 -15.54
CA LYS A 168 -26.28 5.43 -15.83
C LYS A 168 -24.81 5.67 -15.45
N LEU A 169 -24.38 6.91 -15.24
CA LEU A 169 -23.00 7.25 -14.83
C LEU A 169 -22.49 6.46 -13.63
N TRP A 170 -23.39 5.94 -12.79
CA TRP A 170 -23.02 5.15 -11.63
C TRP A 170 -22.20 3.88 -11.96
N ILE A 171 -22.26 3.37 -13.20
CA ILE A 171 -21.44 2.22 -13.62
C ILE A 171 -19.93 2.53 -13.60
N TYR A 172 -19.54 3.81 -13.70
CA TYR A 172 -18.15 4.27 -13.63
C TYR A 172 -17.80 4.85 -12.25
N THR A 173 -18.59 4.55 -11.22
CA THR A 173 -18.34 5.07 -9.86
C THR A 173 -17.07 4.48 -9.28
N LEU A 174 -16.22 5.35 -8.74
CA LEU A 174 -15.07 4.95 -7.95
C LEU A 174 -15.52 4.48 -6.55
N TYR A 175 -15.14 3.28 -6.16
CA TYR A 175 -15.30 2.81 -4.79
C TYR A 175 -13.99 3.04 -4.04
N LEU A 176 -14.03 3.96 -3.08
CA LEU A 176 -13.01 4.07 -2.06
C LEU A 176 -13.51 3.34 -0.83
N MET A 177 -12.61 2.68 -0.11
CA MET A 177 -12.97 1.95 1.10
C MET A 177 -11.92 2.32 2.13
N MET A 178 -12.34 3.03 3.16
CA MET A 178 -11.48 3.43 4.27
C MET A 178 -11.89 2.66 5.50
N ASP A 179 -10.90 2.03 6.09
CA ASP A 179 -11.02 1.37 7.38
C ASP A 179 -10.25 2.20 8.41
N ALA A 180 -10.96 2.58 9.46
CA ALA A 180 -10.44 3.34 10.60
C ALA A 180 -10.45 2.45 11.86
N ASN A 181 -10.12 1.17 11.71
CA ASN A 181 -9.92 0.26 12.83
C ASN A 181 -8.72 -0.68 12.64
N PHE A 182 -7.93 -0.51 11.57
CA PHE A 182 -6.72 -1.30 11.37
C PHE A 182 -5.67 -0.92 12.42
N ARG A 183 -5.22 -1.91 13.20
CA ARG A 183 -4.21 -1.71 14.25
C ARG A 183 -2.97 -2.55 13.96
N CYS A 184 -1.91 -1.90 13.50
CA CYS A 184 -0.60 -2.52 13.37
C CYS A 184 0.37 -1.85 14.35
N ARG A 185 0.79 -2.55 15.41
CA ARG A 185 1.65 -1.96 16.45
C ARG A 185 3.11 -1.92 16.01
N CYS A 186 3.78 -0.79 16.21
CA CYS A 186 5.24 -0.66 16.16
C CYS A 186 5.76 -0.41 17.58
N LYS A 187 6.85 -1.06 17.99
CA LYS A 187 7.50 -0.70 19.26
C LYS A 187 8.38 0.52 19.05
N ASP A 188 8.23 1.51 19.92
CA ASP A 188 9.20 2.60 19.99
C ASP A 188 10.50 2.06 20.60
N ARG A 189 11.57 2.22 19.85
CA ARG A 189 12.93 1.80 20.25
C ARG A 189 13.92 2.95 20.15
N GLY A 190 13.46 4.18 19.91
CA GLY A 190 14.32 5.34 19.67
C GLY A 190 15.24 5.16 18.45
N LEU A 191 14.79 4.37 17.45
CA LEU A 191 15.57 4.14 16.23
C LEU A 191 15.25 5.23 15.21
N ASP A 192 16.24 6.09 14.94
CA ASP A 192 16.17 7.03 13.83
C ASP A 192 16.49 6.31 12.52
N GLY A 193 15.60 6.46 11.54
CA GLY A 193 15.67 5.75 10.27
C GLY A 193 15.43 6.69 9.12
N VAL A 194 16.41 6.82 8.22
CA VAL A 194 16.26 7.56 6.97
C VAL A 194 15.49 6.71 5.97
N SER A 195 14.37 7.21 5.43
CA SER A 195 13.60 6.53 4.38
C SER A 195 14.34 6.54 3.04
N LEU A 196 14.31 5.41 2.31
CA LEU A 196 14.84 5.32 0.94
C LEU A 196 13.87 5.85 -0.12
N ALA A 197 12.58 5.92 0.20
CA ALA A 197 11.51 6.21 -0.76
C ALA A 197 10.35 6.97 -0.10
N PRO A 198 10.61 8.13 0.53
CA PRO A 198 9.59 8.83 1.30
C PRO A 198 8.44 9.29 0.38
N GLY A 199 7.23 8.80 0.65
CA GLY A 199 6.06 9.17 -0.15
C GLY A 199 5.98 8.54 -1.53
N TRP A 200 6.87 7.64 -1.94
CA TRP A 200 6.89 7.12 -3.32
C TRP A 200 5.81 6.05 -3.60
N SER A 201 5.22 5.47 -2.56
CA SER A 201 4.28 4.34 -2.66
C SER A 201 2.99 4.62 -1.84
N TYR A 202 2.54 3.69 -0.99
CA TYR A 202 1.29 3.81 -0.24
C TYR A 202 1.42 4.67 1.02
N TYR A 203 2.59 4.63 1.67
CA TYR A 203 2.94 5.60 2.71
C TYR A 203 3.25 6.96 2.08
N VAL A 204 2.67 8.02 2.65
CA VAL A 204 3.07 9.41 2.37
C VAL A 204 4.43 9.71 3.01
N ASP A 205 5.03 10.84 2.65
CA ASP A 205 6.24 11.33 3.30
C ASP A 205 5.96 11.58 4.80
N ASP A 206 6.75 10.95 5.67
CA ASP A 206 6.53 11.00 7.12
C ASP A 206 6.73 12.41 7.68
N GLN A 207 7.74 13.15 7.21
CA GLN A 207 7.99 14.51 7.69
C GLN A 207 6.82 15.43 7.31
N LYS A 208 6.38 15.37 6.05
CA LYS A 208 5.20 16.13 5.59
C LYS A 208 3.96 15.76 6.41
N PHE A 209 3.80 14.49 6.76
CA PHE A 209 2.70 14.03 7.59
C PHE A 209 2.80 14.53 9.05
N GLN A 210 3.98 14.49 9.66
CA GLN A 210 4.18 15.01 11.02
C GLN A 210 3.99 16.52 11.10
N ASP A 211 4.50 17.27 10.12
CA ASP A 211 4.30 18.73 10.01
C ASP A 211 2.80 19.04 9.89
N TYR A 212 2.11 18.26 9.06
CA TYR A 212 0.67 18.34 8.92
C TYR A 212 -0.06 18.09 10.26
N LEU A 213 0.33 17.06 11.02
CA LEU A 213 -0.28 16.77 12.34
C LEU A 213 -0.05 17.88 13.37
N GLN A 214 1.12 18.51 13.37
CA GLN A 214 1.45 19.59 14.31
C GLN A 214 0.64 20.85 14.06
N ASN A 215 0.25 21.08 12.80
CA ASN A 215 -0.48 22.27 12.41
C ASN A 215 -2.00 22.13 12.57
N ASP A 216 -2.59 20.91 12.67
CA ASP A 216 -4.05 20.81 12.50
C ASP A 216 -4.86 19.67 13.17
N CYS A 217 -4.44 19.06 14.28
CA CYS A 217 -5.23 17.96 14.87
C CYS A 217 -6.28 18.38 15.93
N GLY A 218 -7.55 18.47 15.51
CA GLY A 218 -8.71 18.28 16.40
C GLY A 218 -9.16 16.81 16.43
N PHE A 219 -9.33 16.24 17.63
CA PHE A 219 -9.85 14.88 17.83
C PHE A 219 -11.36 14.84 17.59
N GLU A 220 -11.84 14.17 16.54
CA GLU A 220 -13.23 13.70 16.53
C GLU A 220 -13.37 12.33 15.85
N THR A 221 -14.06 11.43 16.54
CA THR A 221 -14.51 10.14 16.03
C THR A 221 -15.79 10.33 15.21
N GLU A 222 -15.95 9.53 14.15
CA GLU A 222 -16.99 9.58 13.10
C GLU A 222 -16.59 10.42 11.86
N TYR A 223 -15.79 9.79 11.00
CA TYR A 223 -15.15 10.37 9.81
C TYR A 223 -16.09 11.11 8.85
N CYS A 224 -17.35 10.68 8.74
CA CYS A 224 -18.35 11.25 7.82
C CYS A 224 -18.90 12.62 8.23
N ARG A 225 -19.00 12.94 9.54
CA ARG A 225 -19.69 14.15 10.02
C ARG A 225 -18.92 15.45 9.79
N ASN A 226 -17.62 15.33 9.51
CA ASN A 226 -16.72 16.46 9.30
C ASN A 226 -15.84 16.26 8.07
N PHE A 227 -16.27 15.46 7.09
CA PHE A 227 -15.43 15.05 5.98
C PHE A 227 -14.87 16.24 5.18
N GLU A 228 -15.70 17.21 4.80
CA GLU A 228 -15.26 18.39 4.04
C GLU A 228 -14.29 19.25 4.85
N ARG A 229 -14.64 19.53 6.11
CA ARG A 229 -13.78 20.27 7.03
C ARG A 229 -12.46 19.55 7.24
N ARG A 230 -12.47 18.23 7.40
CA ARG A 230 -11.27 17.39 7.50
C ARG A 230 -10.50 17.42 6.20
N MET A 231 -11.12 17.38 5.03
CA MET A 231 -10.34 17.44 3.79
C MET A 231 -9.65 18.80 3.61
N ALA A 232 -10.41 19.88 3.81
CA ALA A 232 -9.89 21.24 3.75
C ALA A 232 -8.79 21.49 4.78
N ARG A 233 -8.93 20.92 5.97
CA ARG A 233 -7.97 21.03 7.07
C ARG A 233 -6.77 20.10 6.88
N ASN A 234 -7.02 18.89 6.40
CA ASN A 234 -6.10 17.77 6.54
C ASN A 234 -5.24 17.45 5.31
N PHE A 235 -5.62 17.95 4.13
CA PHE A 235 -4.94 17.63 2.89
C PHE A 235 -4.48 18.90 2.17
N PRO A 236 -3.33 18.86 1.46
CA PRO A 236 -2.96 19.89 0.50
C PRO A 236 -4.03 20.01 -0.59
N GLU A 237 -4.16 21.19 -1.21
CA GLU A 237 -5.18 21.45 -2.24
C GLU A 237 -5.16 20.41 -3.36
N GLU A 238 -3.97 20.00 -3.81
CA GLU A 238 -3.75 18.96 -4.83
C GLU A 238 -4.20 17.53 -4.45
N MET A 239 -4.54 17.31 -3.17
CA MET A 239 -5.08 16.05 -2.66
C MET A 239 -6.55 16.18 -2.27
N ARG A 240 -7.10 17.39 -2.11
CA ARG A 240 -8.51 17.53 -1.72
C ARG A 240 -9.43 17.05 -2.84
N LEU A 241 -10.57 16.48 -2.45
CA LEU A 241 -11.67 16.32 -3.39
C LEU A 241 -12.30 17.68 -3.64
N ASP A 242 -12.47 18.03 -4.91
CA ASP A 242 -13.40 19.07 -5.29
C ASP A 242 -14.83 18.56 -5.08
N LEU A 243 -15.49 19.05 -4.03
CA LEU A 243 -16.83 18.63 -3.64
C LEU A 243 -17.94 19.29 -4.47
N GLU A 244 -17.60 20.30 -5.28
CA GLU A 244 -18.51 20.83 -6.30
C GLU A 244 -18.61 19.84 -7.48
N ASP A 245 -17.52 19.13 -7.76
CA ASP A 245 -17.39 18.15 -8.84
C ASP A 245 -17.68 16.69 -8.38
N VAL A 246 -17.51 16.40 -7.08
CA VAL A 246 -17.60 15.05 -6.50
C VAL A 246 -18.74 14.91 -5.48
N ASN A 247 -19.65 13.96 -5.72
CA ASN A 247 -20.71 13.59 -4.80
C ASN A 247 -20.25 12.46 -3.86
N VAL A 248 -20.22 12.66 -2.54
CA VAL A 248 -19.80 11.59 -1.60
C VAL A 248 -21.01 10.93 -0.95
N ARG A 249 -21.15 9.60 -1.13
CA ARG A 249 -22.20 8.78 -0.51
C ARG A 249 -21.60 7.84 0.54
N TRP A 250 -21.97 8.01 1.79
CA TRP A 250 -21.50 7.12 2.87
C TRP A 250 -22.30 5.83 2.88
N MET A 251 -21.61 4.68 2.96
CA MET A 251 -22.26 3.38 2.99
C MET A 251 -21.63 2.46 4.03
N ILE A 252 -22.40 1.48 4.46
CA ILE A 252 -21.98 0.41 5.35
C ILE A 252 -21.94 -0.88 4.53
N PRO A 253 -20.80 -1.58 4.52
CA PRO A 253 -20.68 -2.90 3.92
C PRO A 253 -21.72 -3.91 4.37
N LYS A 254 -21.97 -4.90 3.51
CA LYS A 254 -23.05 -5.86 3.75
C LYS A 254 -22.80 -6.77 4.95
N ASN A 255 -21.56 -7.07 5.33
CA ASN A 255 -21.29 -7.84 6.54
C ASN A 255 -21.37 -6.95 7.78
N HIS A 256 -20.82 -5.74 7.69
CA HIS A 256 -20.79 -4.80 8.80
C HIS A 256 -22.17 -4.31 9.23
N ILE A 257 -23.16 -4.25 8.33
CA ILE A 257 -24.49 -3.74 8.67
C ILE A 257 -25.15 -4.48 9.84
N ALA A 258 -24.81 -5.76 10.08
CA ALA A 258 -25.35 -6.55 11.17
C ALA A 258 -24.96 -6.03 12.56
N VAL A 259 -23.81 -5.36 12.71
CA VAL A 259 -23.37 -4.78 13.97
C VAL A 259 -23.85 -3.33 14.17
N HIS A 260 -24.62 -2.80 13.21
CA HIS A 260 -25.19 -1.47 13.28
C HIS A 260 -26.66 -1.51 13.72
N GLY A 261 -27.04 -0.58 14.61
CA GLY A 261 -28.43 -0.48 15.09
C GLY A 261 -29.43 -0.01 14.00
N PRO A 262 -30.75 -0.08 14.28
CA PRO A 262 -31.82 0.14 13.29
C PRO A 262 -31.78 1.47 12.52
N LYS A 263 -31.16 2.51 13.09
CA LYS A 263 -31.05 3.84 12.49
C LYS A 263 -30.07 3.92 11.31
N HIS A 264 -29.33 2.84 11.02
CA HIS A 264 -28.28 2.81 9.99
C HIS A 264 -28.70 2.15 8.68
N SER A 265 -29.94 1.66 8.56
CA SER A 265 -30.46 1.02 7.34
C SER A 265 -30.33 1.88 6.09
N ARG A 266 -30.43 3.22 6.23
CA ARG A 266 -30.21 4.20 5.14
C ARG A 266 -28.81 4.17 4.51
N TYR A 267 -27.82 3.64 5.23
CA TYR A 267 -26.45 3.49 4.73
C TYR A 267 -26.16 2.07 4.24
N SER A 268 -27.11 1.15 4.33
CA SER A 268 -26.91 -0.24 3.93
C SER A 268 -26.74 -0.35 2.41
N LEU A 269 -25.68 -1.05 2.00
CA LEU A 269 -25.49 -1.45 0.59
C LEU A 269 -26.63 -2.32 0.04
N ASN A 270 -27.47 -2.92 0.89
CA ASN A 270 -28.62 -3.73 0.45
C ASN A 270 -29.82 -2.88 0.02
N PHE A 271 -29.92 -1.65 0.50
CA PHE A 271 -31.09 -0.78 0.28
C PHE A 271 -30.77 0.48 -0.52
N ASN A 272 -29.50 0.71 -0.86
CA ASN A 272 -29.09 1.84 -1.66
C ASN A 272 -29.06 1.47 -3.15
N ASP A 273 -29.55 2.39 -3.97
CA ASP A 273 -29.48 2.29 -5.42
C ASP A 273 -28.05 2.52 -5.94
N LYS A 274 -27.79 2.09 -7.17
CA LYS A 274 -26.57 2.48 -7.92
C LYS A 274 -25.26 2.04 -7.28
N VAL A 275 -25.30 0.95 -6.49
CA VAL A 275 -24.12 0.31 -5.88
C VAL A 275 -23.80 -1.07 -6.49
N GLY A 276 -24.57 -1.50 -7.50
CA GLY A 276 -24.44 -2.81 -8.13
C GLY A 276 -24.51 -3.97 -7.14
N ARG A 277 -23.84 -5.09 -7.46
CA ARG A 277 -23.66 -6.23 -6.54
C ARG A 277 -22.44 -6.06 -5.61
N THR A 278 -22.16 -4.84 -5.17
CA THR A 278 -21.01 -4.55 -4.29
C THR A 278 -21.22 -5.10 -2.89
N TYR A 279 -20.20 -5.76 -2.34
CA TYR A 279 -20.21 -6.30 -0.97
C TYR A 279 -19.61 -5.33 0.05
N GLY A 280 -18.57 -4.57 -0.34
CA GLY A 280 -17.97 -3.50 0.47
C GLY A 280 -16.85 -3.94 1.42
N GLU A 281 -16.55 -5.23 1.58
CA GLU A 281 -15.55 -5.70 2.57
C GLU A 281 -14.11 -5.80 2.04
N GLY A 282 -13.81 -5.15 0.91
CA GLY A 282 -12.51 -5.28 0.24
C GLY A 282 -11.34 -4.76 1.08
N VAL A 283 -11.57 -3.71 1.88
CA VAL A 283 -10.55 -3.11 2.77
C VAL A 283 -10.16 -4.05 3.91
N GLU A 284 -11.11 -4.75 4.50
CA GLU A 284 -10.86 -5.67 5.63
C GLU A 284 -10.37 -7.04 5.18
N SER A 285 -10.77 -7.49 3.99
CA SER A 285 -10.25 -8.73 3.40
C SER A 285 -8.72 -8.72 3.31
N SER A 286 -8.12 -7.54 3.14
CA SER A 286 -6.67 -7.34 3.11
C SER A 286 -5.98 -7.56 4.47
N TRP A 287 -6.72 -7.49 5.57
CA TRP A 287 -6.18 -7.74 6.90
C TRP A 287 -5.63 -9.17 7.04
N SER A 288 -6.21 -10.14 6.33
CA SER A 288 -5.68 -11.51 6.30
C SER A 288 -4.22 -11.58 5.84
N HIS A 289 -3.81 -10.65 4.96
CA HIS A 289 -2.44 -10.53 4.47
C HIS A 289 -1.57 -9.61 5.35
N LEU A 290 -2.11 -8.50 5.83
CA LEU A 290 -1.34 -7.49 6.57
C LEU A 290 -1.19 -7.82 8.07
N ASN A 291 -2.20 -8.42 8.71
CA ASN A 291 -2.16 -8.75 10.14
C ASN A 291 -0.96 -9.64 10.49
N PRO A 292 -0.62 -10.70 9.74
CA PRO A 292 0.53 -11.53 10.08
C PRO A 292 1.87 -10.80 9.86
N ALA A 293 1.92 -9.76 9.02
CA ALA A 293 3.11 -8.92 8.85
C ALA A 293 3.35 -7.98 10.05
N SER A 294 2.35 -7.76 10.90
CA SER A 294 2.48 -6.89 12.08
C SER A 294 3.60 -7.38 13.02
N MET A 295 3.70 -8.69 13.23
CA MET A 295 4.69 -9.26 14.15
C MET A 295 6.12 -9.16 13.60
N SER A 296 6.32 -9.41 12.30
CA SER A 296 7.65 -9.36 11.69
C SER A 296 8.17 -7.93 11.50
N THR A 297 7.28 -6.94 11.45
CA THR A 297 7.63 -5.51 11.30
C THR A 297 7.69 -4.75 12.63
N ARG A 298 7.16 -5.32 13.72
CA ARG A 298 7.00 -4.65 15.02
C ARG A 298 8.27 -4.04 15.61
N GLU A 299 9.42 -4.68 15.38
CA GLU A 299 10.70 -4.34 16.01
C GLU A 299 11.58 -3.44 15.12
N MET A 300 11.10 -3.07 13.92
CA MET A 300 11.82 -2.26 12.93
C MET A 300 11.78 -0.77 13.27
N ALA A 301 12.76 -0.01 12.77
CA ALA A 301 12.68 1.45 12.75
C ALA A 301 11.52 1.90 11.84
N LEU A 302 10.93 3.07 12.13
CA LEU A 302 9.70 3.54 11.47
C LEU A 302 9.83 3.58 9.94
N ALA A 303 10.90 4.17 9.42
CA ALA A 303 11.13 4.26 7.97
C ALA A 303 11.24 2.89 7.30
N THR A 304 12.03 1.97 7.87
CA THR A 304 12.16 0.61 7.34
C THR A 304 10.85 -0.18 7.45
N ARG A 305 10.06 0.07 8.50
CA ARG A 305 8.73 -0.52 8.64
C ARG A 305 7.80 -0.06 7.51
N HIS A 306 7.75 1.23 7.22
CA HIS A 306 6.95 1.78 6.12
C HIS A 306 7.35 1.13 4.78
N GLU A 307 8.65 1.04 4.49
CA GLU A 307 9.17 0.40 3.27
C GLU A 307 8.73 -1.07 3.14
N VAL A 308 8.75 -1.83 4.24
CA VAL A 308 8.32 -3.23 4.24
C VAL A 308 6.80 -3.36 4.06
N LEU A 309 6.02 -2.50 4.71
CA LEU A 309 4.56 -2.50 4.57
C LEU A 309 4.12 -2.05 3.17
N ASP A 310 4.79 -1.05 2.59
CA ASP A 310 4.61 -0.65 1.19
C ASP A 310 4.85 -1.81 0.22
N ASP A 311 5.90 -2.60 0.46
CA ASP A 311 6.20 -3.77 -0.35
C ASP A 311 5.14 -4.88 -0.18
N HIS A 312 4.62 -5.08 1.03
CA HIS A 312 3.51 -6.00 1.27
C HIS A 312 2.22 -5.60 0.56
N MET A 313 1.85 -4.31 0.64
CA MET A 313 0.69 -3.75 -0.05
C MET A 313 0.87 -3.81 -1.57
N GLY A 314 2.07 -3.49 -2.05
CA GLY A 314 2.46 -3.58 -3.46
C GLY A 314 2.35 -4.99 -4.00
N ALA A 315 2.88 -5.98 -3.27
CA ALA A 315 2.78 -7.38 -3.65
C ALA A 315 1.32 -7.87 -3.68
N TRP A 316 0.51 -7.51 -2.69
CA TRP A 316 -0.91 -7.87 -2.63
C TRP A 316 -1.69 -7.30 -3.81
N ASN A 317 -1.50 -6.02 -4.12
CA ASN A 317 -2.14 -5.38 -5.26
C ASN A 317 -1.64 -5.96 -6.58
N TRP A 318 -0.35 -6.29 -6.68
CA TRP A 318 0.20 -6.96 -7.86
C TRP A 318 -0.42 -8.35 -8.10
N GLN A 319 -0.61 -9.14 -7.03
CA GLN A 319 -1.28 -10.44 -7.12
C GLN A 319 -2.73 -10.30 -7.62
N LYS A 320 -3.44 -9.24 -7.21
CA LYS A 320 -4.77 -8.91 -7.76
C LYS A 320 -4.71 -8.59 -9.25
N VAL A 321 -3.72 -7.81 -9.69
CA VAL A 321 -3.54 -7.46 -11.12
C VAL A 321 -3.35 -8.72 -11.96
N ILE A 322 -2.42 -9.60 -11.58
CA ILE A 322 -2.14 -10.81 -12.35
C ILE A 322 -3.29 -11.82 -12.28
N GLY A 323 -4.01 -11.87 -11.16
CA GLY A 323 -5.17 -12.75 -10.99
C GLY A 323 -6.43 -12.27 -11.71
N LEU A 324 -6.52 -10.98 -12.04
CA LEU A 324 -7.73 -10.37 -12.61
C LEU A 324 -8.15 -11.05 -13.92
N GLY A 325 -7.21 -11.34 -14.83
CA GLY A 325 -7.53 -11.96 -16.12
C GLY A 325 -8.20 -13.32 -15.96
N GLY A 326 -7.64 -14.18 -15.10
CA GLY A 326 -8.23 -15.49 -14.80
C GLY A 326 -9.60 -15.37 -14.13
N PHE A 327 -9.76 -14.42 -13.21
CA PHE A 327 -11.04 -14.15 -12.56
C PHE A 327 -12.12 -13.70 -13.55
N VAL A 328 -11.80 -12.77 -14.44
CA VAL A 328 -12.75 -12.28 -15.47
C VAL A 328 -13.14 -13.39 -16.44
N LEU A 329 -12.18 -14.20 -16.90
CA LEU A 329 -12.46 -15.35 -17.76
C LEU A 329 -13.43 -16.34 -17.09
N HIS A 330 -13.21 -16.61 -15.80
CA HIS A 330 -14.11 -17.47 -15.04
C HIS A 330 -15.52 -16.89 -14.95
N LEU A 331 -15.67 -15.59 -14.65
CA LEU A 331 -16.98 -14.94 -14.62
C LEU A 331 -17.69 -14.98 -15.99
N CYS A 332 -16.96 -14.74 -17.09
CA CYS A 332 -17.53 -14.85 -18.43
C CYS A 332 -18.04 -16.27 -18.73
N SER A 333 -17.31 -17.31 -18.32
CA SER A 333 -17.76 -18.70 -18.48
C SER A 333 -19.03 -19.00 -17.69
N MET A 334 -19.11 -18.55 -16.42
CA MET A 334 -20.32 -18.72 -15.61
C MET A 334 -21.53 -18.01 -16.23
N SER A 335 -21.36 -16.77 -16.70
CA SER A 335 -22.45 -16.01 -17.35
C SER A 335 -22.94 -16.69 -18.63
N ALA A 336 -22.05 -17.32 -19.39
CA ALA A 336 -22.41 -18.07 -20.60
C ALA A 336 -23.25 -19.33 -20.27
N HIS A 337 -23.06 -19.91 -19.09
CA HIS A 337 -23.84 -21.06 -18.62
C HIS A 337 -25.18 -20.67 -17.96
N GLU A 338 -25.26 -19.50 -17.31
CA GLU A 338 -26.50 -19.00 -16.69
C GLU A 338 -27.52 -18.46 -17.71
N TYR A 339 -27.06 -18.04 -18.89
CA TYR A 339 -27.91 -17.61 -20.00
C TYR A 339 -27.58 -18.38 -21.29
N PRO A 340 -28.00 -19.66 -21.41
CA PRO A 340 -27.95 -20.32 -22.70
C PRO A 340 -28.82 -19.49 -23.66
N SER A 341 -28.24 -19.12 -24.79
CA SER A 341 -28.88 -18.39 -25.87
C SER A 341 -30.16 -19.10 -26.33
N ASN A 342 -31.30 -18.79 -25.72
CA ASN A 342 -32.61 -19.00 -26.31
C ASN A 342 -32.83 -17.90 -27.34
N ILE A 343 -32.08 -18.01 -28.45
CA ILE A 343 -32.41 -17.39 -29.72
C ILE A 343 -32.64 -18.56 -30.67
N GLY A 344 -33.89 -18.98 -30.74
CA GLY A 344 -34.43 -19.97 -31.66
C GLY A 344 -35.87 -19.58 -31.97
#